data_AF-A0A9W6WUN6-F1
#
_entry.id   AF-A0A9W6WUN6-F1
#
_cell.length_a   1.000
_cell.length_b   1.000
_cell.length_c   1.000
_cell.angle_alpha   90.00
_cell.angle_beta   90.00
_cell.angle_gamma   90.00
#
_symmetry.space_group_name_H-M   'P 1'
#
loop_
_entity.id
_entity.type
_entity.pdbx_description
1 polymer ?
#
loop_
_entity_poly.entity_id
_entity_poly.type
_entity_poly.pdbx_seq_one_letter_code
_entity_poly.pdbx_strand_id
1 'polypeptide(L)'
;MTWDTYGLEYGNKDILRFSEVTDAWRSLAKEIPIDHQSIMNADPQVLFDQGYMSPIQLENRKDGKVTSRKRIYFKSDEDKEAFLGLYEKLNLVEYCVSNELYDQRLYKLCCMMKRSWYCDNNNTWNLAGVLYRKQHIDLGLMQKTYLCILYTMTDRFDQAAALKVFNDWEISKYYPKLTESQIKSIVGGTDPDGYKEWKAEHEPQEVKEKNEDKEKRRPLDILKEKLIENVKDKYKREFQSGAIYENLLPYYYVRKYDDPAVFLNVVFADEPLFHMCKSQDHQQLLYFIKNIINPDFEFIKLDYNYIGFKNGIYDLSNATFILTADIVENIQVRTYIDSEFEIDNDYAPLLDQYLRFQFDDETIEFIYFMIGRSMTKLTDKFDFMVFLFGEGGSGKSLLMNLVGYSFAHDQVGILSNSHQEQFGLSEYAKKQILCCDDMNNLAKTLPKADFLNMGTRGSVQCPVKGKGSIPVHDWDIPTIINSSKLPNYKDEAGEVIRRLLVPNFKKIVPEESKNTNLENEIKDQEFGVFLHRCRSTYLKFCSQYKNKGVETFCPVSFIENRNLLRMATNNTYQFIFDKCK
;
A
#
# COMPACT_ATOMS: atom_id res chain seq x y z
N MET A 1 -21.78 71.47 30.04
CA MET A 1 -22.03 70.13 30.59
C MET A 1 -20.71 69.56 31.06
N THR A 2 -20.53 69.42 32.37
CA THR A 2 -19.34 68.81 32.99
C THR A 2 -19.60 67.31 33.11
N TRP A 3 -18.71 66.50 32.56
CA TRP A 3 -18.80 65.04 32.62
C TRP A 3 -17.92 64.54 33.76
N ASP A 4 -18.49 63.79 34.69
CA ASP A 4 -17.68 62.99 35.60
C ASP A 4 -17.00 61.90 34.77
N THR A 5 -15.67 61.91 34.75
CA THR A 5 -14.88 61.01 33.92
C THR A 5 -14.30 59.91 34.78
N TYR A 6 -14.72 58.67 34.52
CA TYR A 6 -14.16 57.50 35.18
C TYR A 6 -13.19 56.81 34.21
N GLY A 7 -11.90 56.95 34.49
CA GLY A 7 -10.85 56.33 33.71
C GLY A 7 -10.65 54.88 34.13
N LEU A 8 -10.84 53.96 33.20
CA LEU A 8 -10.43 52.57 33.37
C LEU A 8 -9.04 52.43 32.73
N GLU A 9 -8.00 52.28 33.56
CA GLU A 9 -6.66 51.92 33.06
C GLU A 9 -6.68 50.48 32.60
N TYR A 10 -6.63 50.31 31.28
CA TYR A 10 -6.84 49.05 30.60
C TYR A 10 -5.48 48.47 30.21
N GLY A 11 -5.03 47.45 30.95
CA GLY A 11 -3.82 46.70 30.64
C GLY A 11 -4.12 45.59 29.63
N ASN A 12 -3.15 45.22 28.78
CA ASN A 12 -3.22 44.07 27.84
C ASN A 12 -3.38 42.68 28.52
N LYS A 13 -3.95 42.62 29.73
CA LYS A 13 -4.10 41.44 30.59
C LYS A 13 -5.55 41.16 30.98
N ASP A 14 -6.51 41.93 30.50
CA ASP A 14 -7.92 41.69 30.85
C ASP A 14 -8.61 40.73 29.87
N ILE A 15 -9.39 39.83 30.45
CA ILE A 15 -10.04 38.68 29.80
C ILE A 15 -11.12 39.13 28.82
N LEU A 16 -11.72 40.30 29.02
CA LEU A 16 -12.85 40.84 28.26
C LEU A 16 -12.49 42.19 27.62
N ARG A 17 -13.01 42.46 26.41
CA ARG A 17 -12.92 43.77 25.74
C ARG A 17 -13.62 44.85 26.56
N PHE A 18 -13.22 46.12 26.40
CA PHE A 18 -13.87 47.25 27.07
C PHE A 18 -15.40 47.28 26.92
N SER A 19 -15.92 46.96 25.72
CA SER A 19 -17.37 46.82 25.51
C SER A 19 -17.99 45.73 26.38
N GLU A 20 -17.35 44.56 26.48
CA GLU A 20 -17.82 43.40 27.23
C GLU A 20 -17.77 43.65 28.74
N VAL A 21 -16.73 44.34 29.24
CA VAL A 21 -16.64 44.77 30.65
C VAL A 21 -17.79 45.70 31.00
N THR A 22 -18.07 46.69 30.14
CA THR A 22 -19.19 47.61 30.39
C THR A 22 -20.56 46.94 30.29
N ASP A 23 -20.70 45.88 29.51
CA ASP A 23 -21.94 45.11 29.43
C ASP A 23 -22.12 44.22 30.66
N ALA A 24 -21.04 43.60 31.15
CA ALA A 24 -21.01 42.85 32.41
C ALA A 24 -21.39 43.73 33.61
N TRP A 25 -20.80 44.93 33.66
CA TRP A 25 -21.08 45.91 34.70
C TRP A 25 -22.55 46.35 34.70
N ARG A 26 -23.15 46.54 33.51
CA ARG A 26 -24.59 46.85 33.37
C ARG A 26 -25.49 45.68 33.74
N SER A 27 -25.09 44.45 33.45
CA SER A 27 -25.85 43.26 33.84
C SER A 27 -25.97 43.20 35.36
N LEU A 28 -24.87 43.38 36.08
CA LEU A 28 -24.85 43.43 37.54
C LEU A 28 -25.69 44.60 38.09
N ALA A 29 -25.66 45.75 37.41
CA ALA A 29 -26.47 46.90 37.75
C ALA A 29 -27.98 46.74 37.47
N LYS A 30 -28.42 45.71 36.73
CA LYS A 30 -29.85 45.38 36.55
C LYS A 30 -30.39 44.47 37.66
N GLU A 31 -29.51 43.67 38.27
CA GLU A 31 -29.87 42.80 39.40
C GLU A 31 -30.07 43.59 40.70
N ILE A 32 -29.56 44.82 40.71
CA ILE A 32 -29.73 45.82 41.75
C ILE A 32 -30.63 46.92 41.15
N PRO A 33 -31.57 47.55 41.88
CA PRO A 33 -32.52 48.50 41.31
C PRO A 33 -31.90 49.86 40.92
N ILE A 34 -30.85 49.87 40.09
CA ILE A 34 -30.15 51.06 39.60
C ILE A 34 -30.75 51.48 38.25
N ASP A 35 -31.42 52.64 38.22
CA ASP A 35 -32.09 53.14 37.03
C ASP A 35 -31.11 53.92 36.11
N HIS A 36 -30.68 53.27 35.03
CA HIS A 36 -29.65 53.80 34.12
C HIS A 36 -29.99 53.63 32.63
N GLN A 37 -29.54 54.57 31.80
CA GLN A 37 -29.69 54.54 30.34
C GLN A 37 -28.37 54.78 29.62
N SER A 38 -28.20 54.19 28.43
CA SER A 38 -27.00 54.37 27.60
C SER A 38 -27.35 54.90 26.22
N ILE A 39 -26.58 55.88 25.75
CA ILE A 39 -26.65 56.34 24.37
C ILE A 39 -25.88 55.36 23.48
N MET A 40 -26.61 54.46 22.82
CA MET A 40 -26.18 53.97 21.50
C MET A 40 -26.80 54.81 20.38
N ASN A 41 -28.05 55.31 20.54
CA ASN A 41 -28.81 56.01 19.48
C ASN A 41 -29.75 57.15 19.96
N ALA A 42 -29.73 57.57 21.23
CA ALA A 42 -30.64 58.60 21.75
C ALA A 42 -29.96 59.98 21.85
N ASP A 43 -30.68 61.04 21.48
CA ASP A 43 -30.26 62.42 21.73
C ASP A 43 -30.20 62.66 23.26
N PRO A 44 -29.06 63.15 23.82
CA PRO A 44 -28.96 63.50 25.22
C PRO A 44 -30.19 64.25 25.75
N GLN A 45 -30.75 65.20 25.00
CA GLN A 45 -31.89 66.00 25.43
C GLN A 45 -33.14 65.15 25.77
N VAL A 46 -33.37 64.06 25.04
CA VAL A 46 -34.49 63.14 25.31
C VAL A 46 -34.31 62.42 26.64
N LEU A 47 -33.07 62.08 27.02
CA LEU A 47 -32.78 61.45 28.31
C LEU A 47 -32.89 62.46 29.47
N PHE A 48 -32.54 63.73 29.25
CA PHE A 48 -32.79 64.81 30.22
C PHE A 48 -34.29 64.98 30.47
N ASP A 49 -35.09 65.03 29.42
CA ASP A 49 -36.55 65.18 29.53
C ASP A 49 -37.22 63.97 30.22
N GLN A 50 -36.58 62.79 30.18
CA GLN A 50 -37.00 61.57 30.89
C GLN A 50 -36.50 61.47 32.35
N GLY A 51 -35.76 62.48 32.83
CA GLY A 51 -35.31 62.57 34.22
C GLY A 51 -33.93 61.97 34.51
N TYR A 52 -33.13 61.63 33.50
CA TYR A 52 -31.77 61.10 33.68
C TYR A 52 -30.74 62.23 33.86
N MET A 53 -30.81 62.82 35.06
CA MET A 53 -29.93 63.79 35.75
C MET A 53 -28.42 63.71 35.53
N SER A 54 -27.88 62.52 35.76
CA SER A 54 -26.49 62.37 36.21
C SER A 54 -25.67 61.60 35.17
N PRO A 55 -24.90 62.29 34.32
CA PRO A 55 -24.10 61.64 33.28
C PRO A 55 -22.70 61.24 33.76
N ILE A 56 -22.23 60.06 33.35
CA ILE A 56 -20.84 59.63 33.48
C ILE A 56 -20.24 59.27 32.11
N GLN A 57 -18.95 59.54 31.95
CA GLN A 57 -18.16 59.08 30.82
C GLN A 57 -17.12 58.05 31.28
N LEU A 58 -17.31 56.81 30.84
CA LEU A 58 -16.33 55.75 30.99
C LEU A 58 -15.29 55.86 29.87
N GLU A 59 -14.02 55.94 30.22
CA GLU A 59 -12.91 56.00 29.27
C GLU A 59 -12.02 54.77 29.35
N ASN A 60 -11.80 54.12 28.21
CA ASN A 60 -10.74 53.13 28.08
C ASN A 60 -9.41 53.85 27.87
N ARG A 61 -8.45 53.67 28.77
CA ARG A 61 -7.12 54.28 28.67
C ARG A 61 -6.03 53.22 28.48
N LYS A 62 -5.21 53.38 27.45
CA LYS A 62 -4.00 52.58 27.20
C LYS A 62 -2.79 53.51 27.12
N ASP A 63 -1.77 53.26 27.95
CA ASP A 63 -0.57 54.09 28.05
C ASP A 63 -0.86 55.60 28.22
N GLY A 64 -1.87 55.92 29.05
CA GLY A 64 -2.32 57.28 29.31
C GLY A 64 -3.17 57.93 28.21
N LYS A 65 -3.46 57.24 27.09
CA LYS A 65 -4.30 57.74 25.99
C LYS A 65 -5.68 57.08 25.98
N VAL A 66 -6.72 57.87 25.75
CA VAL A 66 -8.11 57.38 25.63
C VAL A 66 -8.30 56.72 24.26
N THR A 67 -8.68 55.43 24.26
CA THR A 67 -8.88 54.63 23.04
C THR A 67 -10.36 54.44 22.69
N SER A 68 -11.26 54.47 23.68
CA SER A 68 -12.71 54.39 23.49
C SER A 68 -13.45 55.00 24.67
N ARG A 69 -14.71 55.41 24.44
CA ARG A 69 -15.57 56.06 25.44
C ARG A 69 -16.97 55.48 25.41
N LYS A 70 -17.59 55.28 26.58
CA LYS A 70 -19.03 54.99 26.71
C LYS A 70 -19.66 56.00 27.68
N ARG A 71 -20.84 56.52 27.31
CA ARG A 71 -21.62 57.45 28.15
C ARG A 71 -22.84 56.75 28.72
N ILE A 72 -23.07 56.96 30.02
CA ILE A 72 -24.17 56.39 30.78
C ILE A 72 -24.83 57.52 31.58
N TYR A 73 -26.15 57.48 31.72
CA TYR A 73 -26.94 58.47 32.44
C TYR A 73 -27.77 57.78 33.52
N PHE A 74 -27.86 58.41 34.68
CA PHE A 74 -28.57 57.92 35.86
C PHE A 74 -29.64 58.93 36.29
N LYS A 75 -30.70 58.47 36.98
CA LYS A 75 -31.72 59.36 37.53
C LYS A 75 -31.24 60.18 38.72
N SER A 76 -30.30 59.65 39.50
CA SER A 76 -29.70 60.34 40.64
C SER A 76 -28.19 60.15 40.72
N ASP A 77 -27.52 60.97 41.53
CA ASP A 77 -26.10 60.80 41.83
C ASP A 77 -25.86 59.58 42.73
N GLU A 78 -26.83 59.19 43.58
CA GLU A 78 -26.75 57.97 44.37
C GLU A 78 -26.70 56.72 43.48
N ASP A 79 -27.50 56.67 42.41
CA ASP A 79 -27.49 55.57 41.43
C ASP A 79 -26.15 55.50 40.67
N LYS A 80 -25.57 56.66 40.33
CA LYS A 80 -24.24 56.77 39.70
C LYS A 80 -23.15 56.22 40.62
N GLU A 81 -23.12 56.62 41.90
CA GLU A 81 -22.11 56.15 42.86
C GLU A 81 -22.30 54.66 43.19
N ALA A 82 -23.54 54.19 43.33
CA ALA A 82 -23.84 52.77 43.48
C ALA A 82 -23.34 51.97 42.28
N PHE A 83 -23.57 52.46 41.06
CA PHE A 83 -23.05 51.86 39.83
C PHE A 83 -21.51 51.82 39.84
N LEU A 84 -20.85 52.92 40.21
CA LEU A 84 -19.39 52.98 40.30
C LEU A 84 -18.82 51.95 41.28
N GLY A 85 -19.43 51.80 42.45
CA GLY A 85 -19.05 50.83 43.47
C GLY A 85 -19.26 49.36 43.07
N LEU A 86 -20.05 49.07 42.04
CA LEU A 86 -20.21 47.70 41.52
C LEU A 86 -18.98 47.20 40.75
N TYR A 87 -18.13 48.10 40.28
CA TYR A 87 -16.92 47.71 39.55
C TYR A 87 -16.01 46.82 40.39
N GLU A 88 -15.85 47.15 41.67
CA GLU A 88 -15.00 46.38 42.61
C GLU A 88 -15.56 44.99 42.92
N LYS A 89 -16.86 44.78 42.69
CA LYS A 89 -17.56 43.50 42.92
C LYS A 89 -17.68 42.67 41.64
N LEU A 90 -17.21 43.17 40.51
CA LEU A 90 -17.42 42.55 39.21
C LEU A 90 -16.48 41.35 39.02
N ASN A 91 -17.04 40.14 39.03
CA ASN A 91 -16.32 38.93 38.68
C ASN A 91 -16.45 38.65 37.17
N LEU A 92 -15.44 39.04 36.40
CA LEU A 92 -15.47 38.93 34.94
C LEU A 92 -15.47 37.48 34.45
N VAL A 93 -14.84 36.55 35.18
CA VAL A 93 -14.83 35.12 34.80
C VAL A 93 -16.19 34.48 35.03
N GLU A 94 -16.83 34.79 36.15
CA GLU A 94 -18.20 34.36 36.44
C GLU A 94 -19.20 34.90 35.43
N TYR A 95 -19.04 36.16 35.01
CA TYR A 95 -19.82 36.73 33.91
C TYR A 95 -19.59 35.97 32.60
N CYS A 96 -18.34 35.61 32.28
CA CYS A 96 -18.02 34.79 31.11
C CYS A 96 -18.67 33.40 31.19
N VAL A 97 -18.68 32.77 32.37
CA VAL A 97 -19.32 31.48 32.59
C VAL A 97 -20.83 31.58 32.35
N SER A 98 -21.47 32.58 32.97
CA SER A 98 -22.92 32.79 32.94
C SER A 98 -23.47 33.17 31.56
N ASN A 99 -22.63 33.80 30.72
CA ASN A 99 -23.01 34.24 29.36
C ASN A 99 -22.34 33.40 28.26
N GLU A 100 -21.78 32.24 28.61
CA GLU A 100 -21.16 31.29 27.67
C GLU A 100 -20.09 31.92 26.76
N LEU A 101 -19.30 32.86 27.29
CA LEU A 101 -18.27 33.62 26.55
C LEU A 101 -16.94 32.85 26.43
N TYR A 102 -17.02 31.58 26.01
CA TYR A 102 -15.90 30.65 25.86
C TYR A 102 -16.17 29.65 24.73
N ASP A 103 -15.18 28.86 24.33
CA ASP A 103 -15.38 27.73 23.41
C ASP A 103 -16.19 26.64 24.12
N GLN A 104 -17.49 26.59 23.83
CA GLN A 104 -18.44 25.69 24.50
C GLN A 104 -18.05 24.22 24.36
N ARG A 105 -17.50 23.85 23.19
CA ARG A 105 -17.07 22.49 22.90
C ARG A 105 -15.94 22.07 23.84
N LEU A 106 -14.88 22.87 23.94
CA LEU A 106 -13.73 22.57 24.80
C LEU A 106 -14.06 22.72 26.29
N TYR A 107 -14.88 23.71 26.66
CA TYR A 107 -15.35 23.89 28.03
C TYR A 107 -16.13 22.66 28.51
N LYS A 108 -17.16 22.23 27.76
CA LYS A 108 -17.92 21.00 28.08
C LYS A 108 -17.00 19.78 28.17
N LEU A 109 -16.08 19.62 27.22
CA LEU A 109 -15.13 18.49 27.20
C LEU A 109 -14.29 18.44 28.47
N CYS A 110 -13.68 19.56 28.84
CA CYS A 110 -12.82 19.67 30.01
C CYS A 110 -13.59 19.55 31.33
N CYS A 111 -14.81 20.07 31.40
CA CYS A 111 -15.64 19.98 32.62
C CYS A 111 -16.14 18.56 32.92
N MET A 112 -16.10 17.63 31.96
CA MET A 112 -16.36 16.20 32.20
C MET A 112 -15.19 15.45 32.87
N MET A 113 -14.00 16.06 32.98
CA MET A 113 -12.86 15.46 33.67
C MET A 113 -13.04 15.51 35.19
N LYS A 114 -12.39 14.60 35.94
CA LYS A 114 -12.44 14.63 37.41
C LYS A 114 -11.84 15.92 37.94
N ARG A 115 -12.50 16.57 38.91
CA ARG A 115 -11.96 17.77 39.60
C ARG A 115 -10.54 17.56 40.15
N SER A 116 -10.23 16.36 40.63
CA SER A 116 -8.88 15.99 41.11
C SER A 116 -7.78 16.13 40.06
N TRP A 117 -8.11 16.07 38.76
CA TRP A 117 -7.15 16.27 37.67
C TRP A 117 -6.60 17.71 37.63
N TYR A 118 -7.44 18.67 38.01
CA TYR A 118 -7.12 20.11 38.04
C TYR A 118 -6.32 20.54 39.27
N CYS A 119 -6.19 19.67 40.28
CA CYS A 119 -5.35 19.93 41.45
C CYS A 119 -3.84 19.82 41.14
N ASP A 120 -3.47 19.25 40.00
CA ASP A 120 -2.07 19.15 39.55
C ASP A 120 -1.70 20.36 38.68
N ASN A 121 -0.73 21.14 39.15
CA ASN A 121 -0.23 22.33 38.46
C ASN A 121 0.40 22.00 37.09
N ASN A 122 0.98 20.80 36.91
CA ASN A 122 1.50 20.39 35.61
C ASN A 122 0.36 20.15 34.61
N ASN A 123 -0.77 19.60 35.06
CA ASN A 123 -1.92 19.34 34.20
C ASN A 123 -2.55 20.66 33.72
N THR A 124 -2.78 21.59 34.63
CA THR A 124 -3.33 22.92 34.30
C THR A 124 -2.37 23.73 33.44
N TRP A 125 -1.06 23.68 33.70
CA TRP A 125 -0.05 24.29 32.84
C TRP A 125 -0.03 23.72 31.41
N ASN A 126 -0.13 22.39 31.25
CA ASN A 126 -0.21 21.76 29.93
C ASN A 126 -1.54 22.08 29.22
N LEU A 127 -2.66 22.14 29.94
CA LEU A 127 -3.95 22.56 29.38
C LEU A 127 -3.89 23.99 28.84
N ALA A 128 -3.26 24.92 29.58
CA ALA A 128 -3.01 26.27 29.12
C ALA A 128 -2.21 26.27 27.79
N GLY A 129 -1.19 25.42 27.68
CA GLY A 129 -0.38 25.31 26.45
C GLY A 129 -1.14 24.74 25.25
N VAL A 130 -2.04 23.76 25.46
CA VAL A 130 -2.91 23.23 24.40
C VAL A 130 -3.82 24.31 23.84
N LEU A 131 -4.45 25.09 24.74
CA LEU A 131 -5.36 26.16 24.36
C LEU A 131 -4.62 27.34 23.71
N TYR A 132 -3.45 27.73 24.25
CA TYR A 132 -2.63 28.80 23.70
C TYR A 132 -2.14 28.52 22.26
N ARG A 133 -1.77 27.27 21.96
CA ARG A 133 -1.17 26.90 20.66
C ARG A 133 -2.20 26.55 19.57
N LYS A 134 -3.51 26.72 19.79
CA LYS A 134 -4.51 26.50 18.73
C LYS A 134 -4.43 27.60 17.66
N GLN A 135 -3.68 27.33 16.59
CA GLN A 135 -3.34 28.27 15.50
C GLN A 135 -4.53 28.81 14.67
N HIS A 136 -5.74 28.26 14.85
CA HIS A 136 -6.92 28.59 14.05
C HIS A 136 -8.07 29.20 14.85
N ILE A 137 -7.87 29.52 16.13
CA ILE A 137 -8.91 30.09 17.02
C ILE A 137 -8.38 31.38 17.65
N ASP A 138 -9.27 32.34 17.89
CA ASP A 138 -8.96 33.58 18.59
C ASP A 138 -8.29 33.31 19.96
N LEU A 139 -7.10 33.87 20.16
CA LEU A 139 -6.31 33.65 21.39
C LEU A 139 -7.04 34.17 22.63
N GLY A 140 -7.79 35.27 22.48
CA GLY A 140 -8.63 35.82 23.54
C GLY A 140 -9.74 34.84 23.96
N LEU A 141 -10.40 34.21 23.00
CA LEU A 141 -11.39 33.16 23.26
C LEU A 141 -10.77 31.95 23.99
N MET A 142 -9.58 31.51 23.61
CA MET A 142 -8.90 30.40 24.29
C MET A 142 -8.46 30.75 25.71
N GLN A 143 -8.02 31.99 25.94
CA GLN A 143 -7.72 32.52 27.27
C GLN A 143 -8.98 32.54 28.15
N LYS A 144 -10.10 33.04 27.64
CA LYS A 144 -11.42 33.00 28.32
C LYS A 144 -11.79 31.56 28.68
N THR A 145 -11.69 30.66 27.71
CA THR A 145 -12.03 29.24 27.87
C THR A 145 -11.22 28.59 28.98
N TYR A 146 -9.90 28.83 29.03
CA TYR A 146 -9.03 28.31 30.09
C TYR A 146 -9.46 28.78 31.49
N LEU A 147 -9.76 30.07 31.63
CA LEU A 147 -10.13 30.67 32.91
C LEU A 147 -11.51 30.22 33.37
N CYS A 148 -12.48 30.10 32.46
CA CYS A 148 -13.80 29.55 32.75
C CYS A 148 -13.72 28.08 33.20
N ILE A 149 -12.89 27.26 32.55
CA ILE A 149 -12.67 25.85 32.96
C ILE A 149 -12.12 25.80 34.39
N LEU A 150 -11.05 26.57 34.68
CA LEU A 150 -10.46 26.55 36.02
C LEU A 150 -11.42 27.08 37.09
N TYR A 151 -12.12 28.18 36.84
CA TYR A 151 -13.13 28.71 37.77
C TYR A 151 -14.22 27.68 38.09
N THR A 152 -14.61 26.86 37.11
CA THR A 152 -15.64 25.83 37.28
C THR A 152 -15.11 24.59 38.01
N MET A 153 -13.85 24.21 37.73
CA MET A 153 -13.31 22.90 38.11
C MET A 153 -12.40 22.92 39.34
N THR A 154 -11.97 24.10 39.81
CA THR A 154 -11.15 24.23 41.03
C THR A 154 -11.95 24.86 42.17
N ASP A 155 -11.74 24.36 43.40
CA ASP A 155 -12.44 24.89 44.59
C ASP A 155 -11.87 26.24 45.04
N ARG A 156 -10.63 26.55 44.65
CA ARG A 156 -9.98 27.85 44.85
C ARG A 156 -9.47 28.33 43.51
N PHE A 157 -10.06 29.41 43.01
CA PHE A 157 -9.68 30.03 41.74
C PHE A 157 -9.00 31.37 41.99
N ASP A 158 -7.78 31.51 41.46
CA ASP A 158 -7.04 32.76 41.42
C ASP A 158 -6.87 33.18 39.95
N GLN A 159 -7.62 34.20 39.55
CA GLN A 159 -7.63 34.70 38.18
C GLN A 159 -6.24 35.21 37.75
N ALA A 160 -5.54 35.93 38.62
CA ALA A 160 -4.26 36.54 38.29
C ALA A 160 -3.17 35.47 38.09
N ALA A 161 -3.16 34.45 38.95
CA ALA A 161 -2.26 33.31 38.82
C ALA A 161 -2.54 32.48 37.56
N ALA A 162 -3.82 32.16 37.29
CA ALA A 162 -4.21 31.39 36.12
C ALA A 162 -3.89 32.13 34.81
N LEU A 163 -4.17 33.43 34.76
CA LEU A 163 -3.86 34.28 33.61
C LEU A 163 -2.35 34.36 33.34
N LYS A 164 -1.55 34.48 34.41
CA LYS A 164 -0.09 34.44 34.29
C LYS A 164 0.38 33.12 33.67
N VAL A 165 -0.13 31.99 34.16
CA VAL A 165 0.18 30.65 33.60
C VAL A 165 -0.15 30.55 32.11
N PHE A 166 -1.30 31.09 31.69
CA PHE A 166 -1.68 31.10 30.27
C PHE A 166 -0.75 31.98 29.43
N ASN A 167 -0.43 33.18 29.90
CA ASN A 167 0.40 34.13 29.15
C ASN A 167 1.89 33.76 29.13
N ASP A 168 2.39 33.04 30.13
CA ASP A 168 3.77 32.53 30.16
C ASP A 168 4.08 31.58 28.98
N TRP A 169 3.04 31.05 28.30
CA TRP A 169 3.21 30.27 27.07
C TRP A 169 3.65 31.08 25.85
N GLU A 170 3.48 32.41 25.84
CA GLU A 170 3.95 33.29 24.76
C GLU A 170 5.47 33.18 24.54
N ILE A 171 6.21 33.12 25.65
CA ILE A 171 7.67 33.03 25.66
C ILE A 171 8.18 31.61 25.96
N SER A 172 7.28 30.63 26.09
CA SER A 172 7.62 29.25 26.44
C SER A 172 8.28 28.51 25.25
N LYS A 173 9.48 27.98 25.50
CA LYS A 173 10.22 27.13 24.55
C LYS A 173 9.74 25.68 24.52
N TYR A 174 8.87 25.30 25.45
CA TYR A 174 8.37 23.93 25.59
C TYR A 174 7.10 23.71 24.78
N TYR A 175 6.79 22.45 24.45
CA TYR A 175 5.51 22.05 23.85
C TYR A 175 4.63 21.40 24.92
N PRO A 176 3.30 21.63 24.91
CA PRO A 176 2.40 20.96 25.83
C PRO A 176 2.47 19.45 25.59
N LYS A 177 2.70 18.69 26.66
CA LYS A 177 2.68 17.21 26.62
C LYS A 177 1.26 16.66 26.47
N LEU A 178 0.27 17.47 26.80
CA LEU A 178 -1.14 17.18 26.64
C LEU A 178 -1.56 17.49 25.20
N THR A 179 -2.47 16.68 24.66
CA THR A 179 -3.09 16.86 23.34
C THR A 179 -4.60 16.73 23.49
N GLU A 180 -5.36 17.27 22.52
CA GLU A 180 -6.83 17.14 22.52
C GLU A 180 -7.29 15.66 22.52
N SER A 181 -6.54 14.77 21.86
CA SER A 181 -6.81 13.33 21.88
C SER A 181 -6.61 12.72 23.27
N GLN A 182 -5.61 13.16 24.03
CA GLN A 182 -5.41 12.70 25.41
C GLN A 182 -6.51 13.24 26.33
N ILE A 183 -6.96 14.48 26.14
CA ILE A 183 -8.12 15.02 26.87
C ILE A 183 -9.36 14.16 26.61
N LYS A 184 -9.67 13.85 25.34
CA LYS A 184 -10.78 12.94 24.97
C LYS A 184 -10.64 11.56 25.61
N SER A 185 -9.43 11.00 25.65
CA SER A 185 -9.18 9.71 26.30
C SER A 185 -9.40 9.75 27.81
N ILE A 186 -9.00 10.83 28.49
CA ILE A 186 -9.21 10.98 29.94
C ILE A 186 -10.71 11.13 30.24
N VAL A 187 -11.42 11.91 29.43
CA VAL A 187 -12.86 12.11 29.54
C VAL A 187 -13.62 10.82 29.29
N GLY A 188 -13.32 10.09 28.21
CA GLY A 188 -13.95 8.80 27.91
C GLY A 188 -13.72 7.71 28.97
N GLY A 189 -12.67 7.82 29.79
CA GLY A 189 -12.46 6.97 30.96
C GLY A 189 -13.10 7.48 32.26
N THR A 190 -13.48 8.76 32.31
CA THR A 190 -14.06 9.41 33.50
C THR A 190 -15.59 9.45 33.45
N ASP A 191 -16.12 9.92 32.32
CA ASP A 191 -17.55 10.04 32.04
C ASP A 191 -17.83 9.49 30.63
N PRO A 192 -17.93 8.15 30.51
CA PRO A 192 -18.08 7.50 29.21
C PRO A 192 -19.37 7.87 28.48
N ASP A 193 -20.45 8.16 29.22
CA ASP A 193 -21.77 8.45 28.63
C ASP A 193 -21.88 9.94 28.26
N GLY A 194 -21.43 10.85 29.12
CA GLY A 194 -21.29 12.26 28.76
C GLY A 194 -20.34 12.46 27.58
N TYR A 195 -19.25 11.68 27.50
CA TYR A 195 -18.36 11.70 26.34
C TYR A 195 -19.05 11.26 25.04
N LYS A 196 -19.93 10.26 25.07
CA LYS A 196 -20.69 9.83 23.88
C LYS A 196 -21.65 10.91 23.40
N GLU A 197 -22.35 11.57 24.33
CA GLU A 197 -23.26 12.68 24.02
C GLU A 197 -22.49 13.88 23.45
N TRP A 198 -21.42 14.30 24.12
CA TRP A 198 -20.54 15.35 23.64
C TRP A 198 -19.96 15.02 22.26
N LYS A 199 -19.57 13.76 22.04
CA LYS A 199 -19.05 13.29 20.76
C LYS A 199 -20.14 13.35 19.68
N ALA A 200 -21.38 13.00 19.98
CA ALA A 200 -22.49 13.11 19.04
C ALA A 200 -22.86 14.58 18.72
N GLU A 201 -22.73 15.49 19.69
CA GLU A 201 -23.02 16.93 19.53
C GLU A 201 -21.93 17.67 18.76
N HIS A 202 -20.65 17.34 19.00
CA HIS A 202 -19.51 18.15 18.55
C HIS A 202 -18.54 17.44 17.60
N GLU A 203 -18.69 16.13 17.37
CA GLU A 203 -17.98 15.39 16.33
C GLU A 203 -19.00 14.75 15.38
N PRO A 204 -19.00 15.07 14.08
CA PRO A 204 -19.96 14.47 13.16
C PRO A 204 -19.80 12.95 13.16
N GLN A 205 -20.91 12.23 13.40
CA GLN A 205 -20.97 10.80 13.05
C GLN A 205 -20.90 10.70 11.52
N GLU A 206 -19.97 9.91 10.99
CA GLU A 206 -20.01 9.49 9.59
C GLU A 206 -21.29 8.66 9.37
N VAL A 207 -22.36 9.34 8.96
CA VAL A 207 -23.58 8.72 8.45
C VAL A 207 -23.41 8.54 6.94
N LYS A 208 -23.52 7.29 6.49
CA LYS A 208 -23.63 6.92 5.08
C LYS A 208 -24.76 7.70 4.42
N GLU A 209 -24.43 8.30 3.28
CA GLU A 209 -25.14 9.26 2.43
C GLU A 209 -26.66 9.12 2.24
N LYS A 210 -27.32 10.27 2.07
CA LYS A 210 -28.06 10.64 0.84
C LYS A 210 -28.22 12.17 0.70
N ASN A 211 -27.44 12.75 -0.22
CA ASN A 211 -27.58 13.97 -1.06
C ASN A 211 -28.46 15.15 -0.54
N GLU A 212 -28.03 16.42 -0.51
CA GLU A 212 -27.60 17.26 -1.64
C GLU A 212 -27.24 18.68 -1.10
N ASP A 213 -25.98 19.11 -1.19
CA ASP A 213 -25.52 20.39 -1.80
C ASP A 213 -24.03 20.72 -1.45
N LYS A 214 -23.18 20.45 -2.45
CA LYS A 214 -21.83 21.01 -2.74
C LYS A 214 -20.78 21.11 -1.62
N GLU A 215 -20.20 19.96 -1.27
CA GLU A 215 -18.85 19.87 -0.72
C GLU A 215 -17.80 20.44 -1.70
N LYS A 216 -16.94 21.34 -1.22
CA LYS A 216 -15.67 21.65 -1.90
C LYS A 216 -14.74 20.44 -1.76
N ARG A 217 -14.82 19.50 -2.71
CA ARG A 217 -13.91 18.35 -2.81
C ARG A 217 -12.45 18.81 -2.87
N ARG A 218 -11.56 18.14 -2.14
CA ARG A 218 -10.12 18.46 -2.19
C ARG A 218 -9.56 18.14 -3.58
N PRO A 219 -8.61 18.94 -4.11
CA PRO A 219 -8.04 18.71 -5.45
C PRO A 219 -7.50 17.29 -5.67
N LEU A 220 -6.87 16.70 -4.65
CA LEU A 220 -6.37 15.32 -4.72
C LEU A 220 -7.48 14.27 -4.90
N ASP A 221 -8.63 14.47 -4.24
CA ASP A 221 -9.75 13.53 -4.32
C ASP A 221 -10.39 13.60 -5.72
N ILE A 222 -10.50 14.81 -6.29
CA ILE A 222 -10.91 15.03 -7.69
C ILE A 222 -9.94 14.33 -8.66
N LEU A 223 -8.63 14.45 -8.44
CA LEU A 223 -7.64 13.80 -9.29
C LEU A 223 -7.67 12.27 -9.18
N LYS A 224 -7.95 11.71 -8.00
CA LYS A 224 -8.15 10.25 -7.85
C LYS A 224 -9.38 9.77 -8.60
N GLU A 225 -10.50 10.49 -8.49
CA GLU A 225 -11.73 10.17 -9.25
C GLU A 225 -11.46 10.21 -10.75
N LYS A 226 -10.86 11.30 -11.26
CA LYS A 226 -10.46 11.42 -12.66
C LYS A 226 -9.48 10.33 -13.09
N LEU A 227 -8.53 9.96 -12.24
CA LEU A 227 -7.62 8.85 -12.53
C LEU A 227 -8.42 7.58 -12.76
N ILE A 228 -9.32 7.24 -11.84
CA ILE A 228 -10.17 6.06 -11.94
C ILE A 228 -11.01 6.07 -13.22
N GLU A 229 -11.63 7.19 -13.57
CA GLU A 229 -12.39 7.33 -14.82
C GLU A 229 -11.53 7.08 -16.07
N ASN A 230 -10.26 7.52 -16.05
CA ASN A 230 -9.35 7.33 -17.18
C ASN A 230 -8.82 5.90 -17.29
N VAL A 231 -8.69 5.20 -16.16
CA VAL A 231 -8.07 3.87 -16.12
C VAL A 231 -9.03 2.70 -16.14
N LYS A 232 -10.28 2.93 -15.75
CA LYS A 232 -11.32 1.90 -15.66
C LYS A 232 -11.44 1.11 -16.97
N ASP A 233 -11.47 -0.22 -16.83
CA ASP A 233 -11.55 -1.24 -17.89
C ASP A 233 -10.40 -1.23 -18.92
N LYS A 234 -9.49 -0.25 -18.85
CA LYS A 234 -8.39 -0.05 -19.80
C LYS A 234 -7.05 -0.44 -19.23
N TYR A 235 -6.84 -0.22 -17.93
CA TYR A 235 -5.55 -0.42 -17.30
C TYR A 235 -5.63 -1.23 -16.01
N LYS A 236 -4.61 -2.06 -15.80
CA LYS A 236 -4.28 -2.70 -14.53
C LYS A 236 -2.89 -2.25 -14.09
N ARG A 237 -2.50 -2.55 -12.86
CA ARG A 237 -1.17 -2.17 -12.36
C ARG A 237 -0.50 -3.25 -11.52
N GLU A 238 0.81 -3.18 -11.36
CA GLU A 238 1.56 -4.08 -10.52
C GLU A 238 1.69 -3.53 -9.10
N PHE A 239 1.49 -4.41 -8.11
CA PHE A 239 1.61 -4.04 -6.70
C PHE A 239 3.05 -3.63 -6.37
N GLN A 240 3.20 -2.62 -5.52
CA GLN A 240 4.46 -1.98 -5.08
C GLN A 240 5.23 -1.21 -6.17
N SER A 241 5.48 -1.80 -7.34
CA SER A 241 6.17 -1.09 -8.43
C SER A 241 5.29 0.01 -9.00
N GLY A 242 3.99 -0.25 -9.12
CA GLY A 242 3.03 0.61 -9.79
C GLY A 242 3.19 0.60 -11.31
N ALA A 243 3.92 -0.37 -11.89
CA ALA A 243 4.00 -0.53 -13.33
C ALA A 243 2.58 -0.71 -13.91
N ILE A 244 2.29 -0.05 -15.03
CA ILE A 244 0.95 0.02 -15.63
C ILE A 244 0.87 -0.88 -16.84
N TYR A 245 -0.22 -1.62 -16.92
CA TYR A 245 -0.54 -2.56 -17.98
C TYR A 245 -1.80 -2.10 -18.69
N GLU A 246 -1.78 -2.06 -20.02
CA GLU A 246 -2.92 -1.67 -20.87
C GLU A 246 -3.62 -2.92 -21.39
N ASN A 247 -4.95 -2.90 -21.42
CA ASN A 247 -5.75 -3.97 -22.01
C ASN A 247 -5.53 -4.02 -23.53
N LEU A 248 -5.05 -5.16 -24.02
CA LEU A 248 -4.90 -5.41 -25.46
C LEU A 248 -5.97 -6.39 -25.96
N LEU A 249 -6.27 -7.42 -25.17
CA LEU A 249 -7.29 -8.43 -25.43
C LEU A 249 -8.10 -8.67 -24.15
N PRO A 250 -9.30 -9.28 -24.24
CA PRO A 250 -10.12 -9.57 -23.06
C PRO A 250 -9.39 -10.33 -21.94
N TYR A 251 -8.38 -11.13 -22.32
CA TYR A 251 -7.59 -11.99 -21.43
C TYR A 251 -6.12 -11.57 -21.29
N TYR A 252 -5.71 -10.44 -21.87
CA TYR A 252 -4.31 -10.03 -21.88
C TYR A 252 -4.12 -8.52 -21.76
N TYR A 253 -3.45 -8.13 -20.67
CA TYR A 253 -2.92 -6.80 -20.45
C TYR A 253 -1.40 -6.77 -20.71
N VAL A 254 -0.95 -5.84 -21.54
CA VAL A 254 0.47 -5.65 -21.91
C VAL A 254 1.11 -4.55 -21.05
N ARG A 255 2.33 -4.78 -20.57
CA ARG A 255 3.08 -3.80 -19.77
C ARG A 255 3.43 -2.59 -20.64
N LYS A 256 2.95 -1.41 -20.27
CA LYS A 256 3.09 -0.17 -21.08
C LYS A 256 3.94 0.90 -20.40
N TYR A 257 3.85 1.04 -19.09
CA TYR A 257 4.63 2.02 -18.33
C TYR A 257 5.31 1.36 -17.14
N ASP A 258 6.64 1.39 -17.10
CA ASP A 258 7.41 0.89 -15.94
C ASP A 258 7.31 1.82 -14.73
N ASP A 259 7.24 3.13 -14.99
CA ASP A 259 7.16 4.17 -13.96
C ASP A 259 5.74 4.79 -13.93
N PRO A 260 5.00 4.64 -12.81
CA PRO A 260 3.69 5.27 -12.65
C PRO A 260 3.72 6.80 -12.71
N ALA A 261 4.87 7.45 -12.47
CA ALA A 261 4.98 8.90 -12.63
C ALA A 261 4.90 9.34 -14.10
N VAL A 262 5.55 8.58 -15.00
CA VAL A 262 5.44 8.80 -16.45
C VAL A 262 4.00 8.62 -16.89
N PHE A 263 3.33 7.57 -16.39
CA PHE A 263 1.92 7.32 -16.67
C PHE A 263 1.03 8.49 -16.23
N LEU A 264 1.19 8.99 -15.00
CA LEU A 264 0.41 10.12 -14.51
C LEU A 264 0.59 11.37 -15.38
N ASN A 265 1.81 11.66 -15.83
CA ASN A 265 2.07 12.79 -16.73
C ASN A 265 1.38 12.63 -18.10
N VAL A 266 1.18 11.40 -18.57
CA VAL A 266 0.43 11.13 -19.81
C VAL A 266 -1.06 11.26 -19.58
N VAL A 267 -1.60 10.63 -18.52
CA VAL A 267 -3.05 10.65 -18.22
C VAL A 267 -3.54 12.04 -17.87
N PHE A 268 -2.72 12.84 -17.19
CA PHE A 268 -3.06 14.19 -16.75
C PHE A 268 -2.32 15.28 -17.53
N ALA A 269 -1.86 14.99 -18.75
CA ALA A 269 -1.15 15.96 -19.59
C ALA A 269 -1.91 17.29 -19.71
N ASP A 270 -3.23 17.21 -19.91
CA ASP A 270 -4.10 18.36 -20.10
C ASP A 270 -4.89 18.77 -18.84
N GLU A 271 -4.54 18.26 -17.65
CA GLU A 271 -5.28 18.52 -16.40
C GLU A 271 -4.63 19.64 -15.57
N PRO A 272 -5.19 20.87 -15.53
CA PRO A 272 -4.56 21.99 -14.84
C PRO A 272 -4.40 21.76 -13.33
N LEU A 273 -5.35 21.04 -12.71
CA LEU A 273 -5.27 20.72 -11.28
C LEU A 273 -4.06 19.86 -10.94
N PHE A 274 -3.67 18.95 -11.83
CA PHE A 274 -2.50 18.08 -11.63
C PHE A 274 -1.21 18.91 -11.63
N HIS A 275 -1.06 19.83 -12.59
CA HIS A 275 0.11 20.72 -12.69
C HIS A 275 0.21 21.75 -11.56
N MET A 276 -0.89 22.07 -10.89
CA MET A 276 -0.93 22.98 -9.73
C MET A 276 -0.74 22.27 -8.38
N CYS A 277 -0.75 20.93 -8.36
CA CYS A 277 -0.62 20.14 -7.13
C CYS A 277 0.79 20.21 -6.53
N LYS A 278 0.88 20.06 -5.21
CA LYS A 278 2.18 20.04 -4.52
C LYS A 278 2.86 18.68 -4.72
N SER A 279 4.17 18.61 -4.49
CA SER A 279 4.94 17.36 -4.55
C SER A 279 4.35 16.25 -3.66
N GLN A 280 3.82 16.62 -2.49
CA GLN A 280 3.16 15.68 -1.58
C GLN A 280 1.90 15.04 -2.17
N ASP A 281 1.13 15.77 -2.98
CA ASP A 281 -0.08 15.24 -3.63
C ASP A 281 0.29 14.23 -4.73
N HIS A 282 1.35 14.53 -5.49
CA HIS A 282 1.91 13.60 -6.47
C HIS A 282 2.39 12.30 -5.80
N GLN A 283 3.09 12.40 -4.67
CA GLN A 283 3.49 11.23 -3.90
C GLN A 283 2.31 10.39 -3.41
N GLN A 284 1.19 11.04 -3.03
CA GLN A 284 -0.02 10.33 -2.63
C GLN A 284 -0.71 9.64 -3.81
N LEU A 285 -0.71 10.23 -5.01
CA LEU A 285 -1.18 9.56 -6.23
C LEU A 285 -0.30 8.35 -6.59
N LEU A 286 1.02 8.50 -6.52
CA LEU A 286 1.94 7.39 -6.73
C LEU A 286 1.75 6.28 -5.69
N TYR A 287 1.53 6.65 -4.43
CA TYR A 287 1.23 5.68 -3.37
C TYR A 287 -0.10 4.96 -3.61
N PHE A 288 -1.13 5.69 -4.08
CA PHE A 288 -2.42 5.14 -4.48
C PHE A 288 -2.26 4.08 -5.56
N ILE A 289 -1.54 4.40 -6.64
CA ILE A 289 -1.21 3.44 -7.70
C ILE A 289 -0.45 2.24 -7.11
N LYS A 290 0.62 2.46 -6.36
CA LYS A 290 1.48 1.34 -5.93
C LYS A 290 0.83 0.39 -4.93
N ASN A 291 -0.04 0.89 -4.04
CA ASN A 291 -0.39 0.15 -2.83
C ASN A 291 -1.89 0.06 -2.51
N ILE A 292 -2.73 0.94 -3.04
CA ILE A 292 -4.14 0.97 -2.68
C ILE A 292 -4.94 0.05 -3.59
N ILE A 293 -5.73 -0.85 -3.01
CA ILE A 293 -6.68 -1.70 -3.73
C ILE A 293 -7.87 -0.84 -4.17
N ASN A 294 -8.24 -0.93 -5.44
CA ASN A 294 -9.42 -0.29 -6.00
C ASN A 294 -10.06 -1.27 -7.01
N PRO A 295 -11.39 -1.42 -7.07
CA PRO A 295 -12.04 -2.35 -7.99
C PRO A 295 -12.03 -1.89 -9.46
N ASP A 296 -12.02 -0.57 -9.72
CA ASP A 296 -11.99 -0.01 -11.08
C ASP A 296 -10.57 0.23 -11.59
N PHE A 297 -9.57 0.03 -10.73
CA PHE A 297 -8.18 -0.04 -11.10
C PHE A 297 -7.63 -1.21 -10.32
N GLU A 298 -7.57 -2.38 -10.92
CA GLU A 298 -7.14 -3.60 -10.23
C GLU A 298 -5.63 -3.80 -10.31
N PHE A 299 -5.09 -4.58 -9.36
CA PHE A 299 -3.75 -5.11 -9.50
C PHE A 299 -3.76 -6.27 -10.50
N ILE A 300 -2.77 -6.32 -11.39
CA ILE A 300 -2.60 -7.43 -12.32
C ILE A 300 -2.34 -8.72 -11.54
N LYS A 301 -3.11 -9.75 -11.88
CA LYS A 301 -2.99 -11.08 -11.29
C LYS A 301 -2.91 -12.09 -12.42
N LEU A 302 -1.72 -12.61 -12.67
CA LEU A 302 -1.51 -13.62 -13.70
C LEU A 302 -2.16 -14.95 -13.30
N ASP A 303 -2.79 -15.59 -14.27
CA ASP A 303 -3.16 -17.00 -14.20
C ASP A 303 -2.13 -17.83 -14.96
N TYR A 304 -1.35 -18.60 -14.21
CA TYR A 304 -0.26 -19.41 -14.74
C TYR A 304 -0.70 -20.64 -15.53
N ASN A 305 -1.99 -20.96 -15.50
CA ASN A 305 -2.55 -22.09 -16.25
C ASN A 305 -2.91 -21.70 -17.69
N TYR A 306 -2.97 -20.42 -18.04
CA TYR A 306 -3.39 -19.98 -19.37
C TYR A 306 -2.26 -19.28 -20.14
N ILE A 307 -2.16 -19.61 -21.42
CA ILE A 307 -1.33 -18.93 -22.42
C ILE A 307 -2.26 -18.32 -23.47
N GLY A 308 -2.07 -17.04 -23.80
CA GLY A 308 -2.87 -16.34 -24.81
C GLY A 308 -2.32 -16.52 -26.21
N PHE A 309 -3.24 -16.62 -27.17
CA PHE A 309 -3.01 -16.58 -28.62
C PHE A 309 -3.90 -15.50 -29.23
N LYS A 310 -3.78 -15.18 -30.53
CA LYS A 310 -4.63 -14.18 -31.20
C LYS A 310 -6.12 -14.50 -31.15
N ASN A 311 -6.46 -15.79 -31.26
CA ASN A 311 -7.81 -16.29 -31.42
C ASN A 311 -8.40 -16.96 -30.16
N GLY A 312 -7.68 -16.95 -29.04
CA GLY A 312 -8.16 -17.55 -27.79
C GLY A 312 -7.08 -17.78 -26.74
N ILE A 313 -7.38 -18.64 -25.78
CA ILE A 313 -6.48 -19.04 -24.69
C ILE A 313 -6.30 -20.56 -24.65
N TYR A 314 -5.08 -20.99 -24.39
CA TYR A 314 -4.74 -22.39 -24.15
C TYR A 314 -4.69 -22.69 -22.66
N ASP A 315 -5.50 -23.64 -22.19
CA ASP A 315 -5.49 -24.13 -20.81
C ASP A 315 -4.50 -25.28 -20.64
N LEU A 316 -3.43 -25.01 -19.90
CA LEU A 316 -2.40 -25.98 -19.56
C LEU A 316 -2.92 -27.07 -18.61
N SER A 317 -3.94 -26.81 -17.81
CA SER A 317 -4.47 -27.78 -16.85
C SER A 317 -5.08 -28.98 -17.55
N ASN A 318 -5.84 -28.70 -18.62
CA ASN A 318 -6.62 -29.70 -19.35
C ASN A 318 -6.10 -29.98 -20.78
N ALA A 319 -5.11 -29.21 -21.24
CA ALA A 319 -4.64 -29.24 -22.63
C ALA A 319 -5.76 -28.97 -23.64
N THR A 320 -6.55 -27.92 -23.38
CA THR A 320 -7.68 -27.51 -24.23
C THR A 320 -7.51 -26.07 -24.71
N PHE A 321 -8.22 -25.70 -25.77
CA PHE A 321 -8.21 -24.34 -26.31
C PHE A 321 -9.61 -23.74 -26.23
N ILE A 322 -9.69 -22.51 -25.74
CA ILE A 322 -10.94 -21.75 -25.57
C ILE A 322 -10.86 -20.55 -26.50
N LEU A 323 -11.79 -20.46 -27.45
CA LEU A 323 -11.85 -19.34 -28.38
C LEU A 323 -12.21 -18.05 -27.64
N THR A 324 -11.74 -16.91 -28.15
CA THR A 324 -11.98 -15.59 -27.53
C THR A 324 -13.46 -15.33 -27.22
N ALA A 325 -14.37 -15.79 -28.07
CA ALA A 325 -15.82 -15.61 -27.89
C ALA A 325 -16.40 -16.41 -26.70
N ASP A 326 -15.73 -17.49 -26.28
CA ASP A 326 -16.21 -18.40 -25.24
C ASP A 326 -15.56 -18.12 -23.87
N ILE A 327 -14.70 -17.11 -23.78
CA ILE A 327 -14.04 -16.72 -22.52
C ILE A 327 -15.05 -15.94 -21.66
N VAL A 328 -15.55 -16.60 -20.62
CA VAL A 328 -16.55 -16.05 -19.69
C VAL A 328 -15.95 -15.48 -18.40
N GLU A 329 -14.70 -15.80 -18.10
CA GLU A 329 -14.01 -15.39 -16.87
C GLU A 329 -13.03 -14.22 -17.11
N ASN A 330 -12.81 -13.38 -16.10
CA ASN A 330 -11.77 -12.34 -16.11
C ASN A 330 -10.39 -13.00 -15.92
N ILE A 331 -9.86 -13.58 -17.00
CA ILE A 331 -8.57 -14.26 -17.05
C ILE A 331 -7.48 -13.24 -17.42
N GLN A 332 -6.32 -13.35 -16.81
CA GLN A 332 -5.11 -12.70 -17.30
C GLN A 332 -4.08 -13.77 -17.56
N VAL A 333 -3.78 -14.04 -18.84
CA VAL A 333 -2.83 -15.07 -19.23
C VAL A 333 -1.42 -14.75 -18.75
N ARG A 334 -0.62 -15.79 -18.51
CA ARG A 334 0.76 -15.67 -18.04
C ARG A 334 1.72 -15.10 -19.08
N THR A 335 1.41 -15.34 -20.35
CA THR A 335 2.15 -14.87 -21.52
C THR A 335 1.23 -14.89 -22.73
N TYR A 336 1.58 -14.13 -23.76
CA TYR A 336 0.84 -14.02 -25.01
C TYR A 336 1.76 -14.31 -26.18
N ILE A 337 1.26 -15.09 -27.13
CA ILE A 337 1.94 -15.48 -28.36
C ILE A 337 1.17 -14.87 -29.51
N ASP A 338 1.88 -14.13 -30.36
CA ASP A 338 1.26 -13.36 -31.44
C ASP A 338 0.96 -14.20 -32.69
N SER A 339 0.34 -15.37 -32.50
CA SER A 339 -0.10 -16.27 -33.56
C SER A 339 -1.50 -16.82 -33.26
N GLU A 340 -2.17 -17.28 -34.31
CA GLU A 340 -3.41 -18.05 -34.16
C GLU A 340 -3.07 -19.50 -33.86
N PHE A 341 -3.92 -20.17 -33.10
CA PHE A 341 -3.77 -21.58 -32.78
C PHE A 341 -5.05 -22.36 -33.03
N GLU A 342 -4.93 -23.48 -33.73
CA GLU A 342 -5.99 -24.44 -33.98
C GLU A 342 -5.60 -25.77 -33.36
N ILE A 343 -6.34 -26.21 -32.34
CA ILE A 343 -5.99 -27.39 -31.55
C ILE A 343 -6.03 -28.70 -32.38
N ASP A 344 -6.90 -28.76 -33.38
CA ASP A 344 -7.06 -29.93 -34.26
C ASP A 344 -6.01 -29.99 -35.37
N ASN A 345 -5.20 -28.94 -35.53
CA ASN A 345 -4.12 -28.90 -36.50
C ASN A 345 -2.80 -29.36 -35.87
N ASP A 346 -2.43 -30.62 -36.13
CA ASP A 346 -1.17 -31.21 -35.64
C ASP A 346 0.02 -31.05 -36.61
N TYR A 347 -0.06 -30.13 -37.58
CA TYR A 347 0.97 -29.94 -38.58
C TYR A 347 2.15 -29.11 -38.05
N ALA A 348 3.30 -29.76 -37.84
CA ALA A 348 4.54 -29.11 -37.37
C ALA A 348 5.80 -29.72 -38.02
N PRO A 349 6.01 -29.53 -39.35
CA PRO A 349 7.11 -30.15 -40.08
C PRO A 349 8.51 -29.74 -39.60
N LEU A 350 8.73 -28.48 -39.17
CA LEU A 350 10.04 -28.02 -38.70
C LEU A 350 10.40 -28.67 -37.36
N LEU A 351 9.44 -28.74 -36.44
CA LEU A 351 9.55 -29.43 -35.18
C LEU A 351 9.81 -30.94 -35.39
N ASP A 352 9.04 -31.56 -36.27
CA ASP A 352 9.18 -32.98 -36.61
C ASP A 352 10.55 -33.28 -37.22
N GLN A 353 11.01 -32.45 -38.16
CA GLN A 353 12.35 -32.58 -38.76
C GLN A 353 13.44 -32.46 -37.69
N TYR A 354 13.34 -31.45 -36.81
CA TYR A 354 14.29 -31.22 -35.74
C TYR A 354 14.36 -32.41 -34.76
N LEU A 355 13.23 -32.90 -34.28
CA LEU A 355 13.19 -33.99 -33.30
C LEU A 355 13.58 -35.33 -33.91
N ARG A 356 13.08 -35.66 -35.11
CA ARG A 356 13.43 -36.91 -35.84
C ARG A 356 14.89 -36.93 -36.29
N PHE A 357 15.51 -35.76 -36.48
CA PHE A 357 16.95 -35.71 -36.71
C PHE A 357 17.69 -36.32 -35.52
N GLN A 358 17.27 -36.07 -34.28
CA GLN A 358 17.97 -36.54 -33.07
C GLN A 358 17.48 -37.90 -32.55
N PHE A 359 16.17 -38.16 -32.61
CA PHE A 359 15.52 -39.19 -31.81
C PHE A 359 14.55 -40.05 -32.65
N ASP A 360 14.28 -41.26 -32.16
CA ASP A 360 13.20 -42.13 -32.64
C ASP A 360 11.83 -41.72 -32.04
N ASP A 361 10.74 -42.23 -32.61
CA ASP A 361 9.38 -41.79 -32.28
C ASP A 361 8.98 -42.07 -30.82
N GLU A 362 9.45 -43.18 -30.23
CA GLU A 362 9.19 -43.51 -28.81
C GLU A 362 9.90 -42.51 -27.89
N THR A 363 11.15 -42.20 -28.20
CA THR A 363 11.93 -41.17 -27.49
C THR A 363 11.31 -39.79 -27.65
N ILE A 364 10.78 -39.44 -28.83
CA ILE A 364 10.12 -38.16 -29.09
C ILE A 364 8.85 -38.00 -28.24
N GLU A 365 7.97 -39.02 -28.21
CA GLU A 365 6.77 -38.97 -27.35
C GLU A 365 7.17 -38.77 -25.88
N PHE A 366 8.22 -39.46 -25.43
CA PHE A 366 8.70 -39.30 -24.06
C PHE A 366 9.33 -37.92 -23.80
N ILE A 367 9.98 -37.30 -24.79
CA ILE A 367 10.43 -35.91 -24.72
C ILE A 367 9.24 -34.96 -24.57
N TYR A 368 8.16 -35.15 -25.35
CA TYR A 368 6.95 -34.35 -25.17
C TYR A 368 6.38 -34.48 -23.75
N PHE A 369 6.35 -35.68 -23.16
CA PHE A 369 6.00 -35.88 -21.75
C PHE A 369 6.90 -35.09 -20.79
N MET A 370 8.22 -35.22 -20.91
CA MET A 370 9.18 -34.56 -20.01
C MET A 370 9.08 -33.03 -20.09
N ILE A 371 8.89 -32.51 -21.30
CA ILE A 371 8.79 -31.08 -21.54
C ILE A 371 7.42 -30.55 -21.10
N GLY A 372 6.33 -31.26 -21.38
CA GLY A 372 4.98 -30.91 -20.92
C GLY A 372 4.84 -30.86 -19.40
N ARG A 373 5.60 -31.72 -18.70
CA ARG A 373 5.77 -31.65 -17.24
C ARG A 373 6.41 -30.34 -16.78
N SER A 374 7.35 -29.81 -17.56
CA SER A 374 8.11 -28.61 -17.23
C SER A 374 7.41 -27.30 -17.57
N MET A 375 6.25 -27.36 -18.24
CA MET A 375 5.47 -26.17 -18.64
C MET A 375 4.61 -25.59 -17.51
N THR A 376 4.45 -26.30 -16.39
CA THR A 376 3.73 -25.86 -15.20
C THR A 376 4.51 -26.21 -13.94
N LYS A 377 4.13 -25.64 -12.80
CA LYS A 377 4.54 -26.18 -11.50
C LYS A 377 4.21 -27.67 -11.42
N LEU A 378 5.09 -28.42 -10.76
CA LEU A 378 5.03 -29.87 -10.67
C LEU A 378 3.83 -30.29 -9.82
N THR A 379 2.98 -31.14 -10.39
CA THR A 379 1.84 -31.75 -9.68
C THR A 379 2.03 -33.25 -9.45
N ASP A 380 2.94 -33.89 -10.19
CA ASP A 380 3.28 -35.30 -10.05
C ASP A 380 4.36 -35.59 -9.00
N LYS A 381 4.66 -36.89 -8.83
CA LYS A 381 5.73 -37.44 -7.98
C LYS A 381 6.65 -38.38 -8.78
N PHE A 382 6.97 -38.01 -10.02
CA PHE A 382 7.90 -38.80 -10.86
C PHE A 382 9.38 -38.60 -10.47
N ASP A 383 9.69 -37.59 -9.65
CA ASP A 383 10.97 -37.39 -8.96
C ASP A 383 12.21 -37.26 -9.88
N PHE A 384 12.08 -36.50 -10.97
CA PHE A 384 13.19 -36.17 -11.87
C PHE A 384 13.23 -34.70 -12.32
N MET A 385 14.40 -34.28 -12.79
CA MET A 385 14.65 -33.06 -13.58
C MET A 385 15.03 -33.43 -15.01
N VAL A 386 14.84 -32.50 -15.94
CA VAL A 386 15.21 -32.69 -17.35
C VAL A 386 16.65 -32.23 -17.56
N PHE A 387 17.49 -33.09 -18.14
CA PHE A 387 18.88 -32.79 -18.45
C PHE A 387 19.16 -33.00 -19.93
N LEU A 388 19.12 -31.93 -20.71
CA LEU A 388 19.47 -31.94 -22.13
C LEU A 388 20.99 -32.07 -22.27
N PHE A 389 21.45 -33.24 -22.72
CA PHE A 389 22.87 -33.57 -22.81
C PHE A 389 23.35 -33.74 -24.25
N GLY A 390 24.55 -33.26 -24.56
CA GLY A 390 25.19 -33.47 -25.87
C GLY A 390 26.14 -32.34 -26.25
N GLU A 391 26.85 -32.51 -27.37
CA GLU A 391 27.89 -31.58 -27.83
C GLU A 391 27.33 -30.25 -28.36
N GLY A 392 28.18 -29.22 -28.41
CA GLY A 392 27.82 -27.94 -29.04
C GLY A 392 27.32 -28.12 -30.48
N GLY A 393 26.27 -27.40 -30.87
CA GLY A 393 25.70 -27.50 -32.22
C GLY A 393 24.76 -28.70 -32.46
N SER A 394 24.36 -29.43 -31.42
CA SER A 394 23.37 -30.52 -31.55
C SER A 394 21.90 -30.10 -31.45
N GLY A 395 21.62 -28.82 -31.18
CA GLY A 395 20.25 -28.28 -31.13
C GLY A 395 19.57 -28.30 -29.76
N LYS A 396 20.25 -28.73 -28.68
CA LYS A 396 19.69 -28.75 -27.30
C LYS A 396 19.05 -27.42 -26.87
N SER A 397 19.75 -26.32 -27.13
CA SER A 397 19.31 -24.98 -26.73
C SER A 397 17.99 -24.59 -27.40
N LEU A 398 17.71 -25.09 -28.60
CA LEU A 398 16.42 -24.86 -29.27
C LEU A 398 15.27 -25.40 -28.41
N LEU A 399 15.37 -26.64 -27.91
CA LEU A 399 14.31 -27.20 -27.07
C LEU A 399 14.13 -26.41 -25.78
N MET A 400 15.21 -26.03 -25.10
CA MET A 400 15.16 -25.20 -23.89
C MET A 400 14.53 -23.83 -24.16
N ASN A 401 14.88 -23.18 -25.28
CA ASN A 401 14.35 -21.89 -25.69
C ASN A 401 12.85 -21.96 -26.00
N LEU A 402 12.39 -23.06 -26.62
CA LEU A 402 10.96 -23.30 -26.83
C LEU A 402 10.23 -23.47 -25.49
N VAL A 403 10.78 -24.21 -24.52
CA VAL A 403 10.16 -24.28 -23.18
C VAL A 403 10.10 -22.89 -22.55
N GLY A 404 11.21 -22.15 -22.58
CA GLY A 404 11.29 -20.79 -22.02
C GLY A 404 10.28 -19.83 -22.65
N TYR A 405 9.99 -19.97 -23.95
CA TYR A 405 9.01 -19.16 -24.67
C TYR A 405 7.56 -19.37 -24.17
N SER A 406 7.28 -20.47 -23.49
CA SER A 406 5.97 -20.70 -22.85
C SER A 406 5.74 -19.85 -21.58
N PHE A 407 6.74 -19.08 -21.14
CA PHE A 407 6.71 -18.26 -19.92
C PHE A 407 7.04 -16.79 -20.22
N ALA A 408 6.57 -15.88 -19.38
CA ALA A 408 7.09 -14.50 -19.39
C ALA A 408 8.49 -14.44 -18.75
N HIS A 409 9.30 -13.46 -19.13
CA HIS A 409 10.69 -13.35 -18.69
C HIS A 409 10.85 -13.29 -17.16
N ASP A 410 9.95 -12.62 -16.45
CA ASP A 410 9.94 -12.52 -14.99
C ASP A 410 9.54 -13.83 -14.28
N GLN A 411 8.96 -14.79 -15.01
CA GLN A 411 8.57 -16.10 -14.49
C GLN A 411 9.71 -17.13 -14.57
N VAL A 412 10.71 -16.89 -15.43
CA VAL A 412 11.88 -17.77 -15.59
C VAL A 412 12.95 -17.40 -14.57
N GLY A 413 13.49 -18.41 -13.88
CA GLY A 413 14.73 -18.29 -13.11
C GLY A 413 15.89 -18.87 -13.91
N ILE A 414 16.98 -18.10 -14.06
CA ILE A 414 18.16 -18.53 -14.79
C ILE A 414 19.24 -18.89 -13.78
N LEU A 415 19.66 -20.15 -13.75
CA LEU A 415 20.78 -20.62 -12.95
C LEU A 415 22.05 -20.51 -13.81
N SER A 416 22.98 -19.62 -13.44
CA SER A 416 24.23 -19.35 -14.17
C SER A 416 25.47 -19.39 -13.25
N ASN A 417 26.67 -19.48 -13.82
CA ASN A 417 27.93 -19.54 -13.05
C ASN A 417 28.22 -18.28 -12.20
N SER A 418 27.55 -17.15 -12.44
CA SER A 418 27.75 -15.89 -11.71
C SER A 418 26.92 -15.79 -10.42
N HIS A 419 26.18 -16.85 -10.06
CA HIS A 419 25.31 -16.85 -8.89
C HIS A 419 26.09 -16.93 -7.57
N GLN A 420 25.62 -16.20 -6.56
CA GLN A 420 26.18 -16.25 -5.21
C GLN A 420 25.74 -17.54 -4.50
N GLU A 421 26.71 -18.34 -4.06
CA GLU A 421 26.53 -19.67 -3.45
C GLU A 421 25.52 -19.71 -2.28
N GLN A 422 25.31 -18.59 -1.57
CA GLN A 422 24.54 -18.57 -0.32
C GLN A 422 23.12 -17.96 -0.42
N PHE A 423 22.81 -17.15 -1.45
CA PHE A 423 21.53 -16.40 -1.50
C PHE A 423 20.71 -16.61 -2.77
N GLY A 424 21.28 -17.24 -3.81
CA GLY A 424 20.66 -17.30 -5.15
C GLY A 424 19.29 -17.99 -5.19
N LEU A 425 19.06 -19.03 -4.38
CA LEU A 425 17.80 -19.78 -4.38
C LEU A 425 16.58 -18.94 -3.94
N SER A 426 16.80 -17.88 -3.16
CA SER A 426 15.69 -17.00 -2.73
C SER A 426 15.05 -16.23 -3.87
N GLU A 427 15.79 -15.95 -4.93
CA GLU A 427 15.30 -15.28 -6.14
C GLU A 427 14.38 -16.19 -6.96
N TYR A 428 14.50 -17.51 -6.75
CA TYR A 428 13.78 -18.52 -7.51
C TYR A 428 12.51 -19.01 -6.83
N ALA A 429 12.35 -18.80 -5.53
CA ALA A 429 11.23 -19.36 -4.75
C ALA A 429 9.82 -18.98 -5.28
N LYS A 430 9.70 -17.96 -6.14
CA LYS A 430 8.45 -17.52 -6.76
C LYS A 430 8.38 -17.73 -8.28
N LYS A 431 9.42 -18.30 -8.89
CA LYS A 431 9.50 -18.54 -10.33
C LYS A 431 8.63 -19.74 -10.73
N GLN A 432 8.33 -19.84 -12.03
CA GLN A 432 7.52 -20.92 -12.60
C GLN A 432 8.38 -22.04 -13.21
N ILE A 433 9.62 -21.73 -13.59
CA ILE A 433 10.59 -22.68 -14.13
C ILE A 433 12.01 -22.23 -13.80
N LEU A 434 12.92 -23.18 -13.64
CA LEU A 434 14.36 -22.95 -13.63
C LEU A 434 15.01 -23.49 -14.90
N CYS A 435 15.79 -22.63 -15.55
CA CYS A 435 16.62 -22.97 -16.68
C CYS A 435 18.09 -22.80 -16.30
N CYS A 436 18.91 -23.78 -16.63
CA CYS A 436 20.36 -23.77 -16.39
C CYS A 436 21.06 -24.01 -17.72
N ASP A 437 21.88 -23.08 -18.17
CA ASP A 437 22.62 -23.18 -19.43
C ASP A 437 24.13 -23.17 -19.18
N ASP A 438 24.84 -24.15 -19.74
CA ASP A 438 26.30 -24.25 -19.78
C ASP A 438 27.01 -24.00 -18.43
N MET A 439 26.49 -24.65 -17.37
CA MET A 439 27.10 -24.56 -16.04
C MET A 439 28.24 -25.57 -15.87
N ASN A 440 29.48 -25.08 -15.92
CA ASN A 440 30.68 -25.90 -15.76
C ASN A 440 30.86 -26.48 -14.33
N ASN A 441 30.26 -25.86 -13.32
CA ASN A 441 30.42 -26.25 -11.91
C ASN A 441 29.10 -26.10 -11.13
N LEU A 442 28.10 -26.91 -11.50
CA LEU A 442 26.78 -26.90 -10.87
C LEU A 442 26.85 -27.14 -9.35
N ALA A 443 27.77 -27.99 -8.90
CA ALA A 443 27.91 -28.30 -7.47
C ALA A 443 28.38 -27.11 -6.62
N LYS A 444 29.02 -26.10 -7.23
CA LYS A 444 29.41 -24.87 -6.55
C LYS A 444 28.21 -23.94 -6.36
N THR A 445 27.37 -23.80 -7.38
CA THR A 445 26.21 -22.90 -7.37
C THR A 445 25.03 -23.48 -6.59
N LEU A 446 24.83 -24.79 -6.67
CA LEU A 446 23.71 -25.49 -6.08
C LEU A 446 24.22 -26.64 -5.20
N PRO A 447 24.09 -26.53 -3.87
CA PRO A 447 24.49 -27.61 -2.96
C PRO A 447 23.79 -28.93 -3.31
N LYS A 448 24.49 -30.05 -3.14
CA LYS A 448 23.97 -31.38 -3.47
C LYS A 448 22.65 -31.69 -2.75
N ALA A 449 22.53 -31.32 -1.48
CA ALA A 449 21.31 -31.56 -0.70
C ALA A 449 20.11 -30.83 -1.33
N ASP A 450 20.28 -29.57 -1.71
CA ASP A 450 19.22 -28.79 -2.37
C ASP A 450 18.90 -29.37 -3.75
N PHE A 451 19.91 -29.72 -4.56
CA PHE A 451 19.69 -30.40 -5.84
C PHE A 451 18.83 -31.66 -5.69
N LEU A 452 19.15 -32.52 -4.72
CA LEU A 452 18.40 -33.75 -4.48
C LEU A 452 16.96 -33.45 -4.04
N ASN A 453 16.77 -32.47 -3.15
CA ASN A 453 15.46 -32.05 -2.66
C ASN A 453 14.63 -31.43 -3.78
N MET A 454 15.21 -30.56 -4.62
CA MET A 454 14.54 -29.98 -5.78
C MET A 454 14.03 -31.07 -6.75
N GLY A 455 14.82 -32.13 -6.96
CA GLY A 455 14.46 -33.23 -7.85
C GLY A 455 13.32 -34.11 -7.33
N THR A 456 13.14 -34.16 -6.00
CA THR A 456 12.12 -35.01 -5.33
C THR A 456 11.03 -34.20 -4.64
N ARG A 457 10.87 -32.92 -4.99
CA ARG A 457 9.87 -32.05 -4.35
C ARG A 457 10.00 -31.96 -2.82
N GLY A 458 11.24 -32.02 -2.34
CA GLY A 458 11.61 -31.89 -0.93
C GLY A 458 11.65 -30.43 -0.47
N SER A 459 11.91 -30.24 0.82
CA SER A 459 12.04 -28.90 1.39
C SER A 459 13.43 -28.30 1.13
N VAL A 460 13.44 -27.03 0.73
CA VAL A 460 14.65 -26.24 0.46
C VAL A 460 14.58 -24.95 1.28
N GLN A 461 15.70 -24.58 1.90
CA GLN A 461 15.83 -23.32 2.62
C GLN A 461 16.47 -22.30 1.69
N CYS A 462 15.81 -21.15 1.49
CA CYS A 462 16.29 -20.11 0.60
C CYS A 462 16.70 -18.86 1.40
N PRO A 463 18.00 -18.70 1.72
CA PRO A 463 18.46 -17.59 2.55
C PRO A 463 18.30 -16.25 1.80
N VAL A 464 17.84 -15.21 2.50
CA VAL A 464 17.75 -13.84 1.94
C VAL A 464 18.78 -12.95 2.62
N LYS A 465 19.60 -12.24 1.83
CA LYS A 465 20.67 -11.39 2.36
C LYS A 465 20.11 -10.33 3.32
N GLY A 466 20.62 -10.31 4.56
CA GLY A 466 20.21 -9.36 5.59
C GLY A 466 18.78 -9.57 6.14
N LYS A 467 18.12 -10.69 5.80
CA LYS A 467 16.80 -11.08 6.29
C LYS A 467 16.80 -12.56 6.71
N GLY A 468 15.65 -13.06 7.18
CA GLY A 468 15.46 -14.49 7.42
C GLY A 468 15.47 -15.34 6.14
N SER A 469 15.55 -16.65 6.30
CA SER A 469 15.37 -17.62 5.20
C SER A 469 13.90 -17.73 4.80
N ILE A 470 13.63 -17.92 3.50
CA ILE A 470 12.31 -18.31 2.99
C ILE A 470 12.29 -19.85 2.98
N PRO A 471 11.49 -20.51 3.84
CA PRO A 471 11.32 -21.95 3.79
C PRO A 471 10.39 -22.33 2.64
N VAL A 472 10.89 -23.11 1.68
CA VAL A 472 10.07 -23.76 0.65
C VAL A 472 9.88 -25.22 1.07
N HIS A 473 8.66 -25.59 1.46
CA HIS A 473 8.40 -26.94 1.99
C HIS A 473 8.21 -28.01 0.90
N ASP A 474 7.76 -27.60 -0.28
CA ASP A 474 7.55 -28.44 -1.47
C ASP A 474 8.15 -27.69 -2.66
N TRP A 475 9.33 -28.10 -3.10
CA TRP A 475 9.96 -27.53 -4.29
C TRP A 475 9.26 -28.02 -5.56
N ASP A 476 8.21 -27.30 -5.97
CA ASP A 476 7.38 -27.63 -7.13
C ASP A 476 7.85 -26.98 -8.45
N ILE A 477 9.03 -26.35 -8.46
CA ILE A 477 9.51 -25.59 -9.62
C ILE A 477 10.26 -26.56 -10.57
N PRO A 478 9.75 -26.82 -11.78
CA PRO A 478 10.44 -27.65 -12.76
C PRO A 478 11.81 -27.05 -13.09
N THR A 479 12.79 -27.92 -13.26
CA THR A 479 14.17 -27.54 -13.59
C THR A 479 14.61 -28.25 -14.87
N ILE A 480 15.05 -27.45 -15.84
CA ILE A 480 15.68 -27.91 -17.08
C ILE A 480 17.13 -27.45 -17.08
N ILE A 481 18.02 -28.39 -17.34
CA ILE A 481 19.46 -28.14 -17.43
C ILE A 481 19.91 -28.50 -18.84
N ASN A 482 20.59 -27.58 -19.49
CA ASN A 482 21.24 -27.77 -20.78
C ASN A 482 22.75 -27.69 -20.59
N SER A 483 23.47 -28.77 -20.94
CA SER A 483 24.91 -28.83 -20.75
C SER A 483 25.56 -29.92 -21.61
N SER A 484 26.81 -29.68 -22.02
CA SER A 484 27.70 -30.71 -22.59
C SER A 484 28.46 -31.51 -21.52
N LYS A 485 28.40 -31.10 -20.26
CA LYS A 485 29.11 -31.73 -19.13
C LYS A 485 28.13 -32.19 -18.06
N LEU A 486 28.43 -33.33 -17.45
CA LEU A 486 27.64 -33.83 -16.33
C LEU A 486 27.79 -32.97 -15.08
N PRO A 487 26.76 -32.92 -14.22
CA PRO A 487 26.87 -32.31 -12.91
C PRO A 487 28.04 -32.87 -12.11
N ASN A 488 28.89 -31.99 -11.58
CA ASN A 488 30.14 -32.34 -10.91
C ASN A 488 29.94 -32.66 -9.41
N TYR A 489 28.89 -33.39 -9.08
CA TYR A 489 28.65 -33.91 -7.74
C TYR A 489 29.36 -35.25 -7.53
N LYS A 490 29.79 -35.56 -6.30
CA LYS A 490 30.18 -36.93 -5.92
C LYS A 490 28.91 -37.79 -5.89
N ASP A 491 28.80 -38.80 -6.76
CA ASP A 491 27.58 -39.62 -6.92
C ASP A 491 27.84 -41.13 -6.78
N GLU A 492 28.31 -41.56 -5.61
CA GLU A 492 28.73 -42.95 -5.37
C GLU A 492 27.56 -43.94 -5.45
N ALA A 493 26.40 -43.59 -4.85
CA ALA A 493 25.21 -44.45 -4.85
C ALA A 493 24.20 -44.07 -5.95
N GLY A 494 24.55 -43.17 -6.87
CA GLY A 494 23.71 -42.78 -8.00
C GLY A 494 22.50 -41.93 -7.60
N GLU A 495 22.49 -41.30 -6.43
CA GLU A 495 21.40 -40.40 -6.02
C GLU A 495 21.21 -39.20 -6.95
N VAL A 496 22.27 -38.65 -7.55
CA VAL A 496 22.16 -37.50 -8.47
C VAL A 496 21.62 -37.98 -9.81
N ILE A 497 22.26 -38.98 -10.43
CA ILE A 497 21.90 -39.42 -11.78
C ILE A 497 20.48 -40.03 -11.85
N ARG A 498 19.97 -40.61 -10.75
CA ARG A 498 18.58 -41.13 -10.68
C ARG A 498 17.52 -40.03 -10.75
N ARG A 499 17.87 -38.78 -10.44
CA ARG A 499 16.96 -37.61 -10.50
C ARG A 499 17.08 -36.85 -11.81
N LEU A 500 17.76 -37.39 -12.80
CA LEU A 500 17.91 -36.79 -14.13
C LEU A 500 17.32 -37.73 -15.18
N LEU A 501 16.46 -37.20 -16.03
CA LEU A 501 16.11 -37.83 -17.30
C LEU A 501 16.85 -37.13 -18.43
N VAL A 502 17.57 -37.93 -19.20
CA VAL A 502 18.58 -37.44 -20.13
C VAL A 502 18.23 -37.78 -21.58
N PRO A 503 17.52 -36.90 -22.29
CA PRO A 503 17.52 -36.94 -23.75
C PRO A 503 18.93 -36.60 -24.26
N ASN A 504 19.61 -37.61 -24.79
CA ASN A 504 20.99 -37.51 -25.26
C ASN A 504 21.05 -37.12 -26.74
N PHE A 505 21.41 -35.87 -27.03
CA PHE A 505 21.56 -35.30 -28.37
C PHE A 505 22.90 -35.73 -28.99
N LYS A 506 22.88 -36.90 -29.65
CA LYS A 506 24.08 -37.56 -30.18
C LYS A 506 24.58 -36.96 -31.51
N LYS A 507 23.72 -36.28 -32.27
CA LYS A 507 24.05 -35.81 -33.63
C LYS A 507 24.37 -34.32 -33.60
N ILE A 508 25.45 -33.92 -34.25
CA ILE A 508 25.78 -32.50 -34.50
C ILE A 508 25.11 -32.10 -35.82
N VAL A 509 24.47 -30.94 -35.86
CA VAL A 509 23.85 -30.44 -37.10
C VAL A 509 24.96 -30.01 -38.08
N PRO A 510 25.02 -30.58 -39.30
CA PRO A 510 26.00 -30.19 -40.31
C PRO A 510 25.86 -28.71 -40.68
N GLU A 511 26.96 -28.02 -40.95
CA GLU A 511 26.98 -26.57 -41.21
C GLU A 511 26.09 -26.18 -42.40
N GLU A 512 26.13 -26.99 -43.46
CA GLU A 512 25.32 -26.84 -44.67
C GLU A 512 23.81 -27.01 -44.44
N SER A 513 23.42 -27.66 -43.34
CA SER A 513 22.02 -27.91 -42.96
C SER A 513 21.56 -27.00 -41.81
N LYS A 514 22.42 -26.11 -41.30
CA LYS A 514 22.05 -25.20 -40.22
C LYS A 514 21.14 -24.09 -40.74
N ASN A 515 19.89 -24.13 -40.28
CA ASN A 515 18.99 -22.98 -40.36
C ASN A 515 19.13 -22.15 -39.08
N THR A 516 19.71 -20.95 -39.19
CA THR A 516 19.90 -20.04 -38.05
C THR A 516 18.62 -19.37 -37.59
N ASN A 517 17.56 -19.40 -38.40
CA ASN A 517 16.25 -18.81 -38.10
C ASN A 517 15.20 -19.84 -37.63
N LEU A 518 15.57 -21.12 -37.56
CA LEU A 518 14.66 -22.23 -37.22
C LEU A 518 13.89 -21.99 -35.91
N GLU A 519 14.54 -21.38 -34.91
CA GLU A 519 13.89 -21.06 -33.63
C GLU A 519 12.71 -20.11 -33.80
N ASN A 520 12.88 -19.03 -34.58
CA ASN A 520 11.82 -18.05 -34.81
C ASN A 520 10.71 -18.65 -35.68
N GLU A 521 11.08 -19.42 -36.71
CA GLU A 521 10.10 -20.09 -37.57
C GLU A 521 9.19 -21.04 -36.78
N ILE A 522 9.76 -21.84 -35.87
CA ILE A 522 8.98 -22.70 -34.98
C ILE A 522 8.12 -21.85 -34.03
N LYS A 523 8.67 -20.78 -33.44
CA LYS A 523 7.93 -19.90 -32.53
C LYS A 523 6.71 -19.25 -33.20
N ASP A 524 6.88 -18.80 -34.44
CA ASP A 524 5.87 -18.06 -35.18
C ASP A 524 4.81 -18.99 -35.79
N GLN A 525 5.19 -20.19 -36.24
CA GLN A 525 4.34 -21.06 -37.07
C GLN A 525 3.87 -22.33 -36.36
N GLU A 526 4.66 -22.91 -35.46
CA GLU A 526 4.44 -24.28 -34.94
C GLU A 526 4.36 -24.36 -33.41
N PHE A 527 4.53 -23.24 -32.70
CA PHE A 527 4.64 -23.25 -31.25
C PHE A 527 3.37 -23.73 -30.55
N GLY A 528 2.19 -23.37 -31.06
CA GLY A 528 0.92 -23.88 -30.53
C GLY A 528 0.84 -25.40 -30.58
N VAL A 529 1.30 -26.01 -31.68
CA VAL A 529 1.36 -27.47 -31.85
C VAL A 529 2.39 -28.09 -30.89
N PHE A 530 3.58 -27.50 -30.76
CA PHE A 530 4.59 -27.91 -29.78
C PHE A 530 4.02 -27.90 -28.35
N LEU A 531 3.38 -26.80 -27.96
CA LEU A 531 2.74 -26.61 -26.66
C LEU A 531 1.69 -27.71 -26.42
N HIS A 532 0.82 -27.94 -27.40
CA HIS A 532 -0.25 -28.92 -27.29
C HIS A 532 0.28 -30.35 -27.19
N ARG A 533 1.19 -30.75 -28.08
CA ARG A 533 1.83 -32.08 -28.05
C ARG A 533 2.52 -32.34 -26.72
N CYS A 534 3.31 -31.40 -26.23
CA CYS A 534 3.95 -31.50 -24.92
C CYS A 534 2.92 -31.71 -23.81
N ARG A 535 1.94 -30.80 -23.71
CA ARG A 535 1.06 -30.77 -22.55
C ARG A 535 0.04 -31.90 -22.55
N SER A 536 -0.57 -32.20 -23.69
CA SER A 536 -1.50 -33.33 -23.83
C SER A 536 -0.81 -34.66 -23.52
N THR A 537 0.42 -34.86 -24.00
CA THR A 537 1.21 -36.06 -23.71
C THR A 537 1.54 -36.17 -22.22
N TYR A 538 1.90 -35.06 -21.56
CA TYR A 538 2.11 -35.08 -20.10
C TYR A 538 0.86 -35.53 -19.34
N LEU A 539 -0.30 -34.96 -19.64
CA LEU A 539 -1.55 -35.31 -18.97
C LEU A 539 -1.96 -36.76 -19.24
N LYS A 540 -1.77 -37.25 -20.47
CA LYS A 540 -1.96 -38.66 -20.85
C LYS A 540 -1.10 -39.58 -19.96
N PHE A 541 0.19 -39.28 -19.82
CA PHE A 541 1.12 -40.07 -19.02
C PHE A 541 0.80 -40.00 -17.52
N CYS A 542 0.41 -38.84 -16.99
CA CYS A 542 -0.04 -38.70 -15.61
C CYS A 542 -1.26 -39.58 -15.29
N SER A 543 -2.21 -39.67 -16.23
CA SER A 543 -3.38 -40.55 -16.11
C SER A 543 -2.97 -42.04 -16.17
N GLN A 544 -2.19 -42.42 -17.19
CA GLN A 544 -1.84 -43.81 -17.47
C GLN A 544 -0.87 -44.43 -16.45
N TYR A 545 0.07 -43.64 -15.93
CA TYR A 545 1.14 -44.10 -15.05
C TYR A 545 1.01 -43.55 -13.63
N LYS A 546 -0.22 -43.22 -13.21
CA LYS A 546 -0.52 -42.78 -11.85
C LYS A 546 0.07 -43.76 -10.83
N ASN A 547 0.78 -43.23 -9.83
CA ASN A 547 1.46 -43.98 -8.76
C ASN A 547 2.60 -44.92 -9.22
N LYS A 548 3.08 -44.80 -10.46
CA LYS A 548 4.25 -45.53 -10.95
C LYS A 548 5.47 -44.62 -10.99
N GLY A 549 6.65 -45.18 -10.71
CA GLY A 549 7.92 -44.49 -10.91
C GLY A 549 8.23 -44.35 -12.40
N VAL A 550 8.91 -43.26 -12.79
CA VAL A 550 9.21 -42.97 -14.20
C VAL A 550 10.03 -44.07 -14.88
N GLU A 551 10.86 -44.78 -14.12
CA GLU A 551 11.67 -45.90 -14.61
C GLU A 551 10.86 -47.09 -15.14
N THR A 552 9.57 -47.17 -14.78
CA THR A 552 8.71 -48.29 -15.20
C THR A 552 8.12 -48.12 -16.60
N PHE A 553 8.23 -46.92 -17.18
CA PHE A 553 7.63 -46.60 -18.47
C PHE A 553 8.49 -45.70 -19.36
N CYS A 554 9.66 -45.23 -18.88
CA CYS A 554 10.59 -44.53 -19.75
C CYS A 554 11.17 -45.48 -20.81
N PRO A 555 11.45 -44.98 -22.03
CA PRO A 555 12.10 -45.79 -23.06
C PRO A 555 13.43 -46.34 -22.58
N VAL A 556 13.79 -47.54 -23.06
CA VAL A 556 15.03 -48.23 -22.65
C VAL A 556 16.27 -47.36 -22.87
N SER A 557 16.26 -46.54 -23.92
CA SER A 557 17.34 -45.60 -24.24
C SER A 557 17.66 -44.63 -23.09
N PHE A 558 16.69 -44.23 -22.27
CA PHE A 558 16.90 -43.38 -21.09
C PHE A 558 17.61 -44.12 -19.96
N ILE A 559 17.25 -45.38 -19.73
CA ILE A 559 17.90 -46.24 -18.73
C ILE A 559 19.35 -46.51 -19.15
N GLU A 560 19.59 -46.80 -20.42
CA GLU A 560 20.92 -46.99 -20.99
C GLU A 560 21.77 -45.73 -20.88
N ASN A 561 21.24 -44.57 -21.29
CA ASN A 561 21.92 -43.28 -21.16
C ASN A 561 22.31 -43.02 -19.70
N ARG A 562 21.39 -43.24 -18.75
CA ARG A 562 21.68 -43.09 -17.32
C ARG A 562 22.82 -43.98 -16.85
N ASN A 563 22.83 -45.25 -17.25
CA ASN A 563 23.90 -46.19 -16.88
C ASN A 563 25.25 -45.77 -17.47
N LEU A 564 25.28 -45.37 -18.74
CA LEU A 564 26.50 -44.86 -19.40
C LEU A 564 27.07 -43.64 -18.68
N LEU A 565 26.21 -42.68 -18.32
CA LEU A 565 26.65 -41.48 -17.59
C LEU A 565 27.14 -41.82 -16.18
N ARG A 566 26.48 -42.76 -15.49
CA ARG A 566 26.93 -43.23 -14.18
C ARG A 566 28.30 -43.89 -14.25
N MET A 567 28.55 -44.71 -15.27
CA MET A 567 29.86 -45.34 -15.51
C MET A 567 30.94 -44.27 -15.73
N ALA A 568 30.64 -43.22 -16.49
CA ALA A 568 31.58 -42.12 -16.74
C ALA A 568 31.97 -41.34 -15.47
N THR A 569 31.12 -41.34 -14.45
CA THR A 569 31.35 -40.60 -13.18
C THR A 569 31.79 -41.47 -12.00
N ASN A 570 31.70 -42.80 -12.12
CA ASN A 570 31.93 -43.74 -11.02
C ASN A 570 32.70 -44.98 -11.48
N ASN A 571 34.03 -44.95 -11.29
CA ASN A 571 34.94 -46.02 -11.68
C ASN A 571 34.61 -47.37 -11.02
N THR A 572 34.11 -47.37 -9.78
CA THR A 572 33.72 -48.59 -9.07
C THR A 572 32.50 -49.22 -9.72
N TYR A 573 31.51 -48.40 -10.07
CA TYR A 573 30.31 -48.86 -10.77
C TYR A 573 30.67 -49.40 -12.16
N GLN A 574 31.54 -48.72 -12.90
CA GLN A 574 32.07 -49.19 -14.18
C GLN A 574 32.73 -50.57 -14.03
N PHE A 575 33.64 -50.73 -13.06
CA PHE A 575 34.32 -52.00 -12.81
C PHE A 575 33.35 -53.16 -12.51
N ILE A 576 32.33 -52.92 -11.67
CA ILE A 576 31.31 -53.93 -11.35
C ILE A 576 30.49 -54.28 -12.59
N PHE A 577 30.03 -53.27 -13.34
CA PHE A 577 29.21 -53.46 -14.53
C PHE A 577 29.93 -54.27 -15.61
N ASP A 578 31.22 -53.99 -15.84
CA ASP A 578 32.04 -54.69 -16.84
C ASP A 578 32.37 -56.14 -16.44
N LYS A 579 32.33 -56.48 -15.14
CA LYS A 579 32.64 -57.82 -14.62
C LYS A 579 31.42 -58.71 -14.40
N CYS A 580 30.22 -58.14 -14.36
CA CYS A 580 28.97 -58.86 -14.11
C CYS A 580 28.08 -59.04 -15.35
N LYS A 581 28.57 -58.65 -16.53
CA LYS A 581 28.09 -59.17 -17.82
C LYS A 581 28.74 -60.52 -18.10
#